data_AF-A0ABD0Q6Z1-F1
#
_entry.id   AF-A0ABD0Q6Z1-F1
#
_cell.length_a   1.000
_cell.length_b   1.000
_cell.length_c   1.000
_cell.angle_alpha   90.00
_cell.angle_beta   90.00
_cell.angle_gamma   90.00
#
_symmetry.space_group_name_H-M   'P 1'
#
loop_
_entity.id
_entity.type
_entity.pdbx_description
1 polymer ?
#
loop_
_entity_poly.entity_id
_entity_poly.type
_entity_poly.pdbx_seq_one_letter_code
_entity_poly.pdbx_strand_id
1 'polypeptide(L)' 'LAIDWLTGQLYWTSVTQKAIYAGAADGSAVSMVMSKEIDPSDTVLSPIE' A
#
# COMPACT_ATOMS: atom_id res chain seq x y z
N LEU A 1 -7.17 -0.25 -2.20
CA LEU A 1 -6.90 0.06 -0.78
C LEU A 1 -6.97 -1.26 -0.02
N ALA A 2 -5.96 -1.55 0.79
CA ALA A 2 -5.91 -2.75 1.61
C ALA A 2 -5.39 -2.41 3.01
N ILE A 3 -5.78 -3.23 4.01
CA ILE A 3 -5.43 -3.05 5.41
C ILE A 3 -4.82 -4.36 5.93
N ASP A 4 -3.68 -4.27 6.57
CA ASP A 4 -3.16 -5.33 7.43
C ASP A 4 -3.78 -5.17 8.82
N TRP A 5 -4.72 -6.06 9.18
CA TRP A 5 -5.42 -5.99 10.46
C TRP A 5 -4.57 -6.40 11.67
N LEU A 6 -3.41 -7.04 11.44
CA LEU A 6 -2.50 -7.43 12.52
C LEU A 6 -1.66 -6.23 12.97
N THR A 7 -1.20 -5.41 12.02
CA THR A 7 -0.31 -4.27 12.28
C THR A 7 -1.01 -2.91 12.24
N GLY A 8 -2.23 -2.84 11.69
CA GLY A 8 -2.94 -1.59 11.42
C GLY A 8 -2.34 -0.78 10.27
N GLN A 9 -1.49 -1.40 9.43
CA GLN A 9 -0.85 -0.73 8.31
C GLN A 9 -1.79 -0.65 7.09
N LEU A 10 -1.86 0.52 6.48
CA LEU A 10 -2.60 0.78 5.24
C LEU A 10 -1.69 0.63 4.03
N TYR A 11 -2.21 0.04 2.97
CA TYR A 11 -1.55 -0.06 1.66
C TYR A 11 -2.46 0.47 0.55
N TRP A 12 -1.92 1.29 -0.35
CA TRP A 12 -2.68 1.83 -1.47
C TRP A 12 -1.84 2.02 -2.73
N THR A 13 -2.50 1.94 -3.87
CA THR A 13 -1.95 2.30 -5.18
C THR A 13 -2.20 3.78 -5.46
N SER A 14 -1.24 4.44 -6.09
CA SER A 14 -1.42 5.79 -6.63
C SER A 14 -1.16 5.78 -8.13
N VAL A 15 -2.21 6.05 -8.91
CA VAL A 15 -2.12 6.11 -10.39
C VAL A 15 -1.25 7.28 -10.83
N THR A 16 -1.40 8.45 -10.20
CA THR A 16 -0.60 9.64 -10.52
C THR A 16 0.90 9.43 -10.29
N GLN A 17 1.24 8.70 -9.22
CA GLN A 17 2.64 8.47 -8.83
C GLN A 17 3.18 7.13 -9.37
N LYS A 18 2.34 6.32 -10.04
CA LYS A 18 2.66 4.96 -10.52
C LYS A 18 3.38 4.12 -9.45
N ALA A 19 2.85 4.14 -8.24
CA ALA A 19 3.51 3.56 -7.07
C ALA A 19 2.53 2.95 -6.07
N ILE A 20 3.06 2.04 -5.26
CA ILE A 20 2.40 1.48 -4.08
C ILE A 20 3.02 2.11 -2.84
N TYR A 21 2.16 2.53 -1.92
CA TYR A 21 2.53 3.11 -0.65
C TYR A 21 2.07 2.23 0.51
N ALA A 22 2.78 2.36 1.63
CA ALA A 22 2.38 1.87 2.94
C ALA A 22 2.35 3.04 3.91
N GLY A 23 1.44 3.02 4.87
CA GLY A 23 1.36 4.05 5.89
C GLY A 23 0.65 3.60 7.15
N ALA A 24 0.87 4.35 8.23
CA ALA A 24 0.11 4.16 9.45
C ALA A 24 -1.36 4.58 9.24
N ALA A 25 -2.31 3.88 9.86
CA ALA A 25 -3.74 4.19 9.71
C ALA A 25 -4.14 5.58 10.21
N ASP A 26 -3.34 6.17 11.11
CA ASP A 26 -3.51 7.52 11.62
C ASP A 26 -2.84 8.60 10.74
N GLY A 27 -2.18 8.19 9.64
CA GLY A 27 -1.47 9.07 8.72
C GLY A 27 -0.13 9.60 9.24
N SER A 28 0.35 9.14 10.40
CA SER A 28 1.59 9.62 11.01
C SER A 28 2.86 9.28 10.22
N ALA A 29 2.82 8.24 9.40
CA ALA A 29 3.93 7.78 8.59
C ALA A 29 3.45 7.28 7.23
N VAL A 30 4.21 7.61 6.18
CA VAL A 30 4.00 7.16 4.80
C VAL A 30 5.35 6.79 4.19
N SER A 31 5.40 5.63 3.54
CA SER A 31 6.58 5.15 2.80
C SER A 31 6.18 4.59 1.44
N MET A 32 7.05 4.77 0.45
CA MET A 32 6.90 4.16 -0.87
C MET A 32 7.43 2.73 -0.83
N VAL A 33 6.58 1.76 -1.10
CA VAL A 33 6.93 0.33 -1.08
C VAL A 33 7.48 -0.10 -2.43
N MET A 34 6.91 0.41 -3.51
CA MET A 34 7.34 0.10 -4.87
C MET A 34 6.99 1.24 -5.82
N SER A 35 7.96 1.63 -6.63
CA SER A 35 7.76 2.47 -7.82
C SER A 35 8.28 1.70 -9.02
N LYS A 36 7.42 1.43 -10.00
CA LYS A 36 7.83 0.86 -11.28
C LYS A 36 6.91 1.43 -12.36
N GLU A 37 7.41 1.53 -13.59
CA GLU A 37 6.65 1.85 -14.81
C GLU A 37 5.60 0.76 -15.11
N ILE A 38 4.63 0.60 -14.21
CA ILE A 38 3.48 -0.29 -14.33
C ILE A 38 2.29 0.54 -13.91
N ASP A 39 1.17 0.42 -14.62
CA ASP A 39 -0.13 0.94 -14.19
C ASP A 39 -0.80 -0.14 -13.33
N PRO A 40 -0.67 -0.11 -12.00
CA PRO A 40 -1.20 -1.17 -11.14
C PRO A 40 -2.71 -0.93 -11.00
N SER A 41 -3.52 -1.84 -11.54
CA SER A 41 -4.97 -1.72 -11.54
C SER A 41 -5.61 -2.21 -10.23
N ASP A 42 -5.07 -3.25 -9.61
CA ASP A 42 -5.62 -3.81 -8.37
C ASP A 42 -4.53 -4.48 -7.51
N THR A 43 -4.75 -4.53 -6.19
CA THR A 43 -3.81 -5.11 -5.22
C THR A 43 -4.54 -5.85 -4.10
N VAL A 44 -4.16 -7.10 -3.83
CA VAL A 44 -4.67 -7.91 -2.71
C VAL A 44 -3.52 -8.30 -1.78
N LEU A 45 -3.78 -8.34 -0.46
CA LEU A 45 -2.84 -8.83 0.55
C LEU A 45 -3.20 -10.28 0.89
N SER A 46 -2.19 -11.15 0.99
CA SER A 46 -2.34 -12.53 1.50
C SER A 46 -1.37 -12.74 2.66
N PRO A 47 -1.81 -12.53 3.92
CA PRO A 47 -1.00 -12.89 5.07
C PRO A 47 -0.86 -14.41 5.17
N ILE A 48 0.34 -14.89 5.51
CA ILE A 48 0.59 -16.29 5.88
C ILE A 48 0.85 -16.34 7.39
N GLU A 49 0.30 -17.36 8.05
CA GLU A 49 0.46 -17.66 9.48
C GLU A 49 1.84 -18.21 9.81
#